data_AF-A0A0H2RPF5-F1
#
_entry.id   AF-A0A0H2RPF5-F1
#
_cell.length_a   1.000
_cell.length_b   1.000
_cell.length_c   1.000
_cell.angle_alpha   90.00
_cell.angle_beta   90.00
_cell.angle_gamma   90.00
#
_symmetry.space_group_name_H-M   'P 1'
#
loop_
_entity.id
_entity.type
_entity.pdbx_description
1 polymer ?
#
loop_
_entity_poly.entity_id
_entity_poly.type
_entity_poly.pdbx_seq_one_letter_code
_entity_poly.pdbx_strand_id
1 'polypeptide(L)'
;MVKPASSVGRPSNSQATPADSLELVAPIKASSRAKLIADSSYTSLTVYNSSGVDPELNKSLTKAITTVDRRVDSAVTSFRKVHRAIIDPKIALCLESPGGKALLREWQEIEMAFENDLRTSGNVAQQGALMIDDFLSILMPYLVSDTSVAEKRRELNGYRESLKKGEKCAGVFASNFRETSNRVLDFRCKWVAHAKESNAYLCSEIDKLHSDIIAASQSQYRRNESEIHVPHSSEMGR
;
A
#
# COMPACT_ATOMS: atom_id res chain seq x y z
N MET A 1 43.53 28.08 -6.89
CA MET A 1 43.54 26.79 -7.61
C MET A 1 43.21 25.69 -6.60
N VAL A 2 41.96 25.24 -6.58
CA VAL A 2 41.45 24.27 -5.59
C VAL A 2 41.07 23.00 -6.34
N LYS A 3 41.66 21.87 -5.93
CA LYS A 3 41.33 20.51 -6.40
C LYS A 3 39.93 20.11 -5.95
N PRO A 4 39.14 19.40 -6.75
CA PRO A 4 38.08 18.56 -6.24
C PRO A 4 38.55 17.11 -6.16
N ALA A 5 38.39 16.51 -4.98
CA ALA A 5 38.29 15.07 -4.81
C ALA A 5 36.79 14.70 -4.85
N SER A 6 36.39 13.81 -5.75
CA SER A 6 35.08 13.16 -5.70
C SER A 6 35.27 11.66 -5.83
N SER A 7 35.08 11.02 -4.68
CA SER A 7 34.99 9.58 -4.47
C SER A 7 33.59 9.13 -4.87
N VAL A 8 33.49 8.36 -5.96
CA VAL A 8 32.24 7.70 -6.38
C VAL A 8 32.17 6.34 -5.68
N GLY A 9 31.30 6.25 -4.67
CA GLY A 9 30.94 5.00 -4.01
C GLY A 9 29.90 4.23 -4.82
N ARG A 10 30.22 2.98 -5.15
CA ARG A 10 29.37 1.94 -5.74
C ARG A 10 28.16 1.63 -4.84
N PRO A 11 26.98 1.32 -5.41
CA PRO A 11 26.03 0.40 -4.78
C PRO A 11 26.16 -1.01 -5.38
N SER A 12 26.09 -1.97 -4.47
CA SER A 12 26.22 -3.41 -4.66
C SER A 12 25.10 -4.00 -5.52
N ASN A 13 25.50 -4.90 -6.42
CA ASN A 13 24.62 -5.90 -7.02
C ASN A 13 24.19 -6.91 -5.95
N SER A 14 22.92 -6.90 -5.57
CA SER A 14 22.31 -8.02 -4.84
C SER A 14 21.84 -9.06 -5.86
N GLN A 15 22.58 -10.16 -5.91
CA GLN A 15 22.19 -11.39 -6.58
C GLN A 15 20.86 -11.91 -6.01
N ALA A 16 19.92 -12.18 -6.91
CA ALA A 16 18.76 -13.01 -6.62
C ALA A 16 19.22 -14.47 -6.48
N THR A 17 19.03 -15.06 -5.30
CA THR A 17 19.15 -16.50 -5.07
C THR A 17 17.94 -17.23 -5.66
N PRO A 18 18.13 -18.41 -6.27
CA PRO A 18 17.03 -19.19 -6.81
C PRO A 18 16.21 -19.83 -5.68
N ALA A 19 14.90 -19.89 -5.88
CA ALA A 19 13.95 -20.56 -5.01
C ALA A 19 14.30 -22.06 -4.91
N ASP A 20 14.72 -22.48 -3.72
CA ASP A 20 14.75 -23.89 -3.32
C ASP A 20 13.32 -24.43 -3.40
N SER A 21 13.09 -25.29 -4.38
CA SER A 21 11.85 -26.06 -4.52
C SER A 21 11.82 -27.14 -3.45
N LEU A 22 10.95 -26.96 -2.45
CA LEU A 22 10.55 -28.04 -1.54
C LEU A 22 9.66 -29.00 -2.33
N GLU A 23 10.27 -30.06 -2.86
CA GLU A 23 9.57 -31.19 -3.46
C GLU A 23 8.91 -32.00 -2.34
N LEU A 24 7.62 -31.73 -2.09
CA LEU A 24 6.81 -32.48 -1.14
C LEU A 24 6.44 -33.84 -1.77
N VAL A 25 6.79 -34.90 -1.05
CA VAL A 25 6.62 -36.31 -1.42
C VAL A 25 5.19 -36.61 -1.91
N ALA A 26 5.13 -37.40 -2.99
CA ALA A 26 3.93 -37.75 -3.76
C ALA A 26 2.69 -38.18 -2.94
N PRO A 27 1.47 -37.98 -3.48
CA PRO A 27 0.24 -38.39 -2.82
C PRO A 27 0.09 -39.91 -2.80
N ILE A 28 0.09 -40.51 -1.61
CA ILE A 28 -0.33 -41.89 -1.40
C ILE A 28 -1.86 -41.93 -1.56
N LYS A 29 -2.32 -42.63 -2.60
CA LYS A 29 -3.73 -42.91 -2.87
C LYS A 29 -4.40 -43.48 -1.62
N ALA A 30 -5.50 -42.85 -1.24
CA ALA A 30 -6.42 -43.29 -0.21
C ALA A 30 -6.83 -44.76 -0.41
N SER A 31 -6.71 -45.56 0.64
CA SER A 31 -7.36 -46.86 0.73
C SER A 31 -7.85 -47.10 2.15
N SER A 32 -9.17 -47.30 2.21
CA SER A 32 -9.91 -48.17 3.12
C SER A 32 -10.08 -47.75 4.58
N ARG A 33 -11.36 -47.52 4.93
CA ARG A 33 -11.93 -47.64 6.28
C ARG A 33 -11.33 -48.84 7.01
N ALA A 34 -10.43 -48.60 7.95
CA ALA A 34 -10.03 -49.58 8.94
C ALA A 34 -10.97 -49.46 10.15
N LYS A 35 -11.78 -50.50 10.40
CA LYS A 35 -12.41 -50.73 11.70
C LYS A 35 -11.36 -51.40 12.58
N LEU A 36 -10.78 -50.64 13.51
CA LEU A 36 -9.92 -51.19 14.55
C LEU A 36 -10.80 -51.86 15.61
N ILE A 37 -10.72 -53.18 15.69
CA ILE A 37 -11.20 -53.97 16.82
C ILE A 37 -10.04 -54.00 17.82
N ALA A 38 -10.29 -53.45 19.01
CA ALA A 38 -9.29 -53.25 20.06
C ALA A 38 -8.93 -54.54 20.79
N ASP A 39 -7.63 -54.73 21.04
CA ASP A 39 -7.13 -55.66 22.06
C ASP A 39 -6.96 -54.93 23.39
N SER A 40 -7.40 -55.59 24.46
CA SER A 40 -7.70 -55.04 25.77
C SER A 40 -6.47 -54.93 26.69
N SER A 41 -5.72 -53.82 26.63
CA SER A 41 -4.82 -53.44 27.74
C SER A 41 -4.35 -51.98 27.81
N TYR A 42 -4.81 -51.10 26.92
CA TYR A 42 -4.54 -49.66 27.08
C TYR A 42 -5.78 -48.93 27.59
N THR A 43 -5.57 -48.13 28.64
CA THR A 43 -6.53 -47.14 29.14
C THR A 43 -7.18 -46.44 27.95
N SER A 44 -8.47 -46.71 27.75
CA SER A 44 -9.30 -46.07 26.74
C SER A 44 -9.27 -44.57 26.97
N LEU A 45 -8.33 -43.89 26.30
CA LEU A 45 -8.42 -42.47 26.00
C LEU A 45 -9.61 -42.37 25.05
N THR A 46 -10.80 -42.19 25.62
CA THR A 46 -11.93 -41.60 24.92
C THR A 46 -11.48 -40.24 24.44
N VAL A 47 -10.94 -40.20 23.22
CA VAL A 47 -10.79 -38.98 22.43
C VAL A 47 -12.21 -38.54 22.15
N TYR A 48 -12.73 -37.68 23.01
CA TYR A 48 -13.97 -36.97 22.74
C TYR A 48 -13.77 -36.26 21.40
N ASN A 49 -14.68 -36.50 20.45
CA ASN A 49 -14.84 -35.70 19.24
C ASN A 49 -15.36 -34.29 19.58
N SER A 50 -14.90 -33.68 20.69
CA SER A 50 -15.03 -32.25 20.87
C SER A 50 -14.12 -31.63 19.81
N SER A 51 -14.72 -30.96 18.83
CA SER A 51 -14.03 -30.08 17.89
C SER A 51 -12.95 -29.30 18.65
N GLY A 52 -11.69 -29.71 18.52
CA GLY A 52 -10.58 -29.36 19.42
C GLY A 52 -10.10 -27.91 19.33
N VAL A 53 -10.96 -27.01 18.86
CA VAL A 53 -10.70 -25.58 18.75
C VAL A 53 -11.60 -24.90 19.77
N ASP A 54 -10.99 -24.15 20.70
CA ASP A 54 -11.71 -23.28 21.61
C ASP A 54 -12.69 -22.39 20.80
N PRO A 55 -14.02 -22.53 20.98
CA PRO A 55 -15.00 -21.78 20.20
C PRO A 55 -14.82 -20.27 20.33
N GLU A 56 -14.37 -19.77 21.48
CA GLU A 56 -14.11 -18.34 21.70
C GLU A 56 -12.87 -17.88 20.93
N LEU A 57 -11.83 -18.71 20.86
CA LEU A 57 -10.65 -18.42 20.04
C LEU A 57 -11.01 -18.35 18.56
N ASN A 58 -11.79 -19.31 18.06
CA ASN A 58 -12.23 -19.31 16.66
C ASN A 58 -13.05 -18.05 16.33
N LYS A 59 -14.02 -17.72 17.19
CA LYS A 59 -14.85 -16.51 17.05
C LYS A 59 -14.00 -15.22 17.06
N SER A 60 -13.02 -15.15 17.95
CA SER A 60 -12.09 -14.02 18.04
C SER A 60 -11.24 -13.89 16.76
N LEU A 61 -10.70 -15.01 16.26
CA LEU A 61 -9.90 -15.05 15.04
C LEU A 61 -10.72 -14.65 13.80
N THR A 62 -11.92 -15.21 13.63
CA THR A 62 -12.82 -14.82 12.53
C THR A 62 -13.12 -13.33 12.56
N LYS A 63 -13.45 -12.79 13.75
CA LYS A 63 -13.71 -11.36 13.92
C LYS A 63 -12.50 -10.50 13.57
N ALA A 64 -11.29 -10.92 13.95
CA ALA A 64 -10.06 -10.22 13.61
C ALA A 64 -9.83 -10.21 12.09
N ILE A 65 -9.99 -11.36 11.42
CA ILE A 65 -9.85 -11.48 9.96
C ILE A 65 -10.85 -10.57 9.24
N THR A 66 -12.14 -10.65 9.58
CA THR A 66 -13.18 -9.79 8.99
C THR A 66 -12.92 -8.30 9.23
N THR A 67 -12.34 -7.96 10.38
CA THR A 67 -11.98 -6.56 10.68
C THR A 67 -10.84 -6.08 9.78
N VAL A 68 -9.80 -6.90 9.60
CA VAL A 68 -8.66 -6.57 8.73
C VAL A 68 -9.14 -6.43 7.28
N ASP A 69 -9.92 -7.38 6.79
CA ASP A 69 -10.50 -7.39 5.44
C ASP A 69 -11.24 -6.07 5.14
N ARG A 70 -12.20 -5.70 6.00
CA ARG A 70 -12.95 -4.44 5.84
C ARG A 70 -12.05 -3.20 5.88
N ARG A 71 -11.00 -3.20 6.71
CA ARG A 71 -10.06 -2.07 6.84
C ARG A 71 -9.20 -1.94 5.59
N VAL A 72 -8.74 -3.07 5.03
CA VAL A 72 -8.00 -3.11 3.76
C VAL A 72 -8.87 -2.56 2.62
N ASP A 73 -10.11 -3.02 2.49
CA ASP A 73 -11.05 -2.51 1.47
C ASP A 73 -11.31 -1.01 1.58
N SER A 74 -11.49 -0.53 2.82
CA SER A 74 -11.66 0.90 3.09
C SER A 74 -10.41 1.70 2.70
N ALA A 75 -9.21 1.16 2.95
CA ALA A 75 -7.95 1.81 2.58
C ALA A 75 -7.79 1.87 1.06
N VAL A 76 -7.98 0.73 0.36
CA VAL A 76 -7.96 0.65 -1.11
C VAL A 76 -8.94 1.66 -1.74
N THR A 77 -10.16 1.74 -1.21
CA THR A 77 -11.16 2.71 -1.68
C THR A 77 -10.71 4.15 -1.47
N SER A 78 -10.03 4.43 -0.36
CA SER A 78 -9.51 5.78 -0.06
C SER A 78 -8.36 6.17 -0.98
N PHE A 79 -7.42 5.26 -1.25
CA PHE A 79 -6.35 5.46 -2.24
C PHE A 79 -6.93 5.77 -3.62
N ARG A 80 -7.91 5.00 -4.09
CA ARG A 80 -8.60 5.26 -5.37
C ARG A 80 -9.28 6.62 -5.40
N LYS A 81 -9.89 7.06 -4.30
CA LYS A 81 -10.52 8.39 -4.21
C LYS A 81 -9.48 9.51 -4.34
N VAL A 82 -8.34 9.38 -3.66
CA VAL A 82 -7.25 10.36 -3.74
C VAL A 82 -6.65 10.37 -5.14
N HIS A 83 -6.38 9.20 -5.72
CA HIS A 83 -5.90 9.09 -7.10
C HIS A 83 -6.83 9.81 -8.07
N ARG A 84 -8.15 9.55 -8.01
CA ARG A 84 -9.16 10.25 -8.84
C ARG A 84 -9.15 11.76 -8.64
N ALA A 85 -8.99 12.23 -7.41
CA ALA A 85 -8.89 13.66 -7.12
C ALA A 85 -7.63 14.27 -7.72
N ILE A 86 -6.49 13.57 -7.65
CA ILE A 86 -5.20 14.03 -8.18
C ILE A 86 -5.20 14.12 -9.71
N ILE A 87 -5.83 13.18 -10.40
CA ILE A 87 -5.92 13.18 -11.88
C ILE A 87 -7.07 14.04 -12.42
N ASP A 88 -7.85 14.72 -11.56
CA ASP A 88 -8.96 15.55 -12.00
C ASP A 88 -8.44 16.69 -12.91
N PRO A 89 -8.91 16.80 -14.16
CA PRO A 89 -8.49 17.86 -15.08
C PRO A 89 -8.61 19.27 -14.50
N LYS A 90 -9.56 19.49 -13.58
CA LYS A 90 -9.78 20.79 -12.93
C LYS A 90 -8.60 21.27 -12.11
N ILE A 91 -7.77 20.34 -11.60
CA ILE A 91 -6.57 20.67 -10.82
C ILE A 91 -5.28 20.41 -11.61
N ALA A 92 -5.37 19.97 -12.87
CA ALA A 92 -4.21 19.65 -13.69
C ALA A 92 -3.26 20.85 -13.81
N LEU A 93 -3.80 22.07 -13.98
CA LEU A 93 -3.01 23.31 -14.02
C LEU A 93 -2.18 23.52 -12.74
N CYS A 94 -2.70 23.17 -11.57
CA CYS A 94 -1.97 23.27 -10.30
C CYS A 94 -0.82 22.25 -10.21
N LEU A 95 -0.92 21.15 -10.97
CA LEU A 95 0.05 20.06 -11.00
C LEU A 95 1.12 20.23 -12.08
N GLU A 96 0.99 21.16 -13.02
CA GLU A 96 2.00 21.40 -14.06
C GLU A 96 3.26 22.12 -13.52
N SER A 97 3.11 22.81 -12.39
CA SER A 97 4.23 23.42 -11.65
C SER A 97 5.27 22.38 -11.24
N PRO A 98 6.56 22.76 -11.09
CA PRO A 98 7.59 21.84 -10.59
C PRO A 98 7.22 21.19 -9.24
N GLY A 99 6.64 21.95 -8.31
CA GLY A 99 6.14 21.44 -7.03
C GLY A 99 4.98 20.46 -7.18
N GLY A 100 4.02 20.78 -8.05
CA GLY A 100 2.90 19.89 -8.38
C GLY A 100 3.33 18.57 -8.99
N LYS A 101 4.29 18.59 -9.93
CA LYS A 101 4.86 17.37 -10.55
C LYS A 101 5.58 16.49 -9.52
N ALA A 102 6.29 17.10 -8.57
CA ALA A 102 6.94 16.37 -7.49
C ALA A 102 5.92 15.67 -6.57
N LEU A 103 4.84 16.37 -6.20
CA LEU A 103 3.75 15.79 -5.42
C LEU A 103 3.06 14.63 -6.15
N LEU A 104 2.79 14.78 -7.45
CA LEU A 104 2.19 13.71 -8.25
C LEU A 104 3.07 12.46 -8.25
N ARG A 105 4.38 12.62 -8.46
CA ARG A 105 5.34 11.50 -8.42
C ARG A 105 5.38 10.85 -7.03
N GLU A 106 5.45 11.66 -5.97
CA GLU A 106 5.46 11.15 -4.60
C GLU A 106 4.20 10.33 -4.30
N TRP A 107 3.02 10.80 -4.71
CA TRP A 107 1.78 10.04 -4.56
C TRP A 107 1.82 8.70 -5.30
N GLN A 108 2.29 8.69 -6.55
CA GLN A 108 2.44 7.46 -7.34
C GLN A 108 3.37 6.46 -6.65
N GLU A 109 4.48 6.92 -6.07
CA GLU A 109 5.40 6.07 -5.32
C GLU A 109 4.78 5.49 -4.04
N ILE A 110 3.95 6.27 -3.34
CA ILE A 110 3.20 5.81 -2.16
C ILE A 110 2.15 4.76 -2.57
N GLU A 111 1.41 5.01 -3.65
CA GLU A 111 0.40 4.10 -4.19
C GLU A 111 1.03 2.76 -4.61
N MET A 112 2.13 2.79 -5.36
CA MET A 112 2.87 1.58 -5.74
C MET A 112 3.38 0.80 -4.52
N ALA A 113 3.91 1.48 -3.50
CA ALA A 113 4.36 0.83 -2.27
C ALA A 113 3.20 0.15 -1.54
N PHE A 114 2.07 0.85 -1.39
CA PHE A 114 0.85 0.31 -0.78
C PHE A 114 0.32 -0.93 -1.53
N GLU A 115 0.25 -0.89 -2.86
CA GLU A 115 -0.18 -2.04 -3.66
C GLU A 115 0.77 -3.23 -3.56
N ASN A 116 2.07 -2.97 -3.52
CA ASN A 116 3.08 -4.01 -3.35
C ASN A 116 2.97 -4.66 -1.96
N ASP A 117 2.79 -3.87 -0.91
CA ASP A 117 2.58 -4.35 0.46
C ASP A 117 1.30 -5.19 0.54
N LEU A 118 0.21 -4.74 -0.09
CA LEU A 118 -1.04 -5.50 -0.17
C LEU A 118 -0.86 -6.84 -0.86
N ARG A 119 -0.23 -6.86 -2.03
CA ARG A 119 0.04 -8.10 -2.79
C ARG A 119 0.89 -9.07 -1.98
N THR A 120 1.95 -8.57 -1.36
CA THR A 120 2.85 -9.38 -0.54
C THR A 120 2.10 -9.94 0.67
N SER A 121 1.29 -9.12 1.34
CA SER A 121 0.48 -9.54 2.48
C SER A 121 -0.56 -10.61 2.10
N GLY A 122 -1.18 -10.48 0.92
CA GLY A 122 -2.09 -11.48 0.36
C GLY A 122 -1.41 -12.83 0.11
N ASN A 123 -0.22 -12.82 -0.49
CA ASN A 123 0.56 -14.06 -0.71
C ASN A 123 0.90 -14.76 0.61
N VAL A 124 1.30 -13.99 1.63
CA VAL A 124 1.61 -14.54 2.97
C VAL A 124 0.34 -15.11 3.63
N ALA A 125 -0.80 -14.42 3.53
CA ALA A 125 -2.07 -14.93 4.05
C ALA A 125 -2.50 -16.22 3.36
N GLN A 126 -2.33 -16.31 2.04
CA GLN A 126 -2.61 -17.53 1.27
C GLN A 126 -1.69 -18.68 1.69
N GLN A 127 -0.38 -18.44 1.84
CA GLN A 127 0.56 -19.44 2.33
C GLN A 127 0.21 -19.90 3.75
N GLY A 128 -0.21 -18.98 4.63
CA GLY A 128 -0.69 -19.30 5.96
C GLY A 128 -1.93 -20.20 5.93
N ALA A 129 -2.88 -19.92 5.03
CA ALA A 129 -4.08 -20.75 4.86
C ALA A 129 -3.72 -22.17 4.38
N LEU A 130 -2.83 -22.30 3.39
CA LEU A 130 -2.34 -23.60 2.91
C LEU A 130 -1.61 -24.37 4.03
N MET A 131 -0.77 -23.69 4.81
CA MET A 131 -0.05 -24.32 5.93
C MET A 131 -0.99 -24.85 7.01
N ILE A 132 -2.08 -24.14 7.30
CA ILE A 132 -3.12 -24.61 8.24
C ILE A 132 -3.87 -25.80 7.65
N ASP A 133 -4.20 -25.76 6.36
CA ASP A 133 -4.87 -26.88 5.68
C ASP A 133 -4.00 -28.14 5.67
N ASP A 134 -2.71 -28.02 5.35
CA ASP A 134 -1.72 -29.10 5.43
C ASP A 134 -1.60 -29.64 6.86
N PHE A 135 -1.60 -28.76 7.86
CA PHE A 135 -1.59 -29.18 9.26
C PHE A 135 -2.81 -30.05 9.60
N LEU A 136 -3.99 -29.63 9.19
CA LEU A 136 -5.24 -30.34 9.50
C LEU A 136 -5.42 -31.62 8.69
N SER A 137 -5.03 -31.61 7.41
CA SER A 137 -5.29 -32.71 6.47
C SER A 137 -4.17 -33.74 6.41
N ILE A 138 -2.92 -33.36 6.72
CA ILE A 138 -1.75 -34.23 6.62
C ILE A 138 -1.13 -34.46 8.00
N LEU A 139 -0.76 -33.38 8.70
CA LEU A 139 0.01 -33.51 9.94
C LEU A 139 -0.81 -34.11 11.08
N MET A 140 -2.04 -33.64 11.28
CA MET A 140 -2.93 -34.15 12.34
C MET A 140 -3.19 -35.66 12.20
N PRO A 141 -3.56 -36.21 11.04
CA PRO A 141 -3.62 -37.66 10.84
C PRO A 141 -2.31 -38.38 11.12
N TYR A 142 -1.18 -37.83 10.67
CA TYR A 142 0.15 -38.41 10.90
C TYR A 142 0.55 -38.43 12.40
N LEU A 143 0.08 -37.48 13.19
CA LEU A 143 0.32 -37.49 14.64
C LEU A 143 -0.45 -38.61 15.36
N VAL A 144 -1.55 -39.07 14.78
CA VAL A 144 -2.40 -40.14 15.33
C VAL A 144 -1.99 -41.53 14.83
N SER A 145 -1.25 -41.65 13.72
CA SER A 145 -0.77 -42.94 13.21
C SER A 145 0.27 -43.60 14.11
N ASP A 146 0.52 -44.90 13.94
CA ASP A 146 1.45 -45.69 14.78
C ASP A 146 2.95 -45.41 14.53
N THR A 147 3.29 -44.28 13.91
CA THR A 147 4.66 -43.87 13.64
C THR A 147 5.45 -43.57 14.92
N SER A 148 6.77 -43.67 14.83
CA SER A 148 7.64 -43.43 15.99
C SER A 148 7.49 -42.01 16.53
N VAL A 149 7.55 -41.87 17.87
CA VAL A 149 7.48 -40.56 18.55
C VAL A 149 8.61 -39.63 18.10
N ALA A 150 9.78 -40.19 17.78
CA ALA A 150 10.94 -39.42 17.32
C ALA A 150 10.67 -38.73 15.96
N GLU A 151 10.08 -39.43 15.00
CA GLU A 151 9.74 -38.86 13.69
C GLU A 151 8.62 -37.82 13.81
N LYS A 152 7.58 -38.09 14.61
CA LYS A 152 6.51 -37.11 14.89
C LYS A 152 7.07 -35.82 15.48
N ARG A 153 8.03 -35.92 16.41
CA ARG A 153 8.71 -34.75 16.99
C ARG A 153 9.50 -33.98 15.93
N ARG A 154 10.17 -34.68 15.02
CA ARG A 154 10.90 -34.05 13.91
C ARG A 154 9.96 -33.24 13.01
N GLU A 155 8.86 -33.83 12.55
CA GLU A 155 7.89 -33.14 11.69
C GLU A 155 7.24 -31.94 12.39
N LEU A 156 6.86 -32.08 13.66
CA LEU A 156 6.32 -30.98 14.46
C LEU A 156 7.30 -29.81 14.62
N ASN A 157 8.59 -30.10 14.74
CA ASN A 157 9.61 -29.06 14.80
C ASN A 157 9.72 -28.31 13.47
N GLY A 158 9.71 -29.02 12.33
CA GLY A 158 9.69 -28.39 11.00
C GLY A 158 8.46 -27.49 10.79
N TYR A 159 7.29 -27.94 11.24
CA TYR A 159 6.08 -27.13 11.22
C TYR A 159 6.19 -25.87 12.09
N ARG A 160 6.72 -25.99 13.32
CA ARG A 160 6.93 -24.85 14.22
C ARG A 160 7.91 -23.82 13.65
N GLU A 161 8.97 -24.26 12.98
CA GLU A 161 9.89 -23.36 12.31
C GLU A 161 9.22 -22.61 11.16
N SER A 162 8.35 -23.28 10.40
CA SER A 162 7.56 -22.68 9.34
C SER A 162 6.59 -21.62 9.87
N LEU A 163 5.92 -21.89 11.00
CA LEU A 163 5.09 -20.89 11.69
C LEU A 163 5.89 -19.68 12.17
N LYS A 164 7.07 -19.89 12.74
CA LYS A 164 7.97 -18.78 13.16
C LYS A 164 8.41 -17.91 11.98
N LYS A 165 8.64 -18.51 10.81
CA LYS A 165 8.93 -17.76 9.58
C LYS A 165 7.72 -16.92 9.17
N GLY A 166 6.51 -17.50 9.22
CA GLY A 166 5.26 -16.79 8.97
C GLY A 166 5.05 -15.59 9.89
N GLU A 167 5.31 -15.74 11.19
CA GLU A 167 5.25 -14.66 12.18
C GLU A 167 6.18 -13.49 11.81
N LYS A 168 7.43 -13.79 11.42
CA LYS A 168 8.37 -12.76 10.97
C LYS A 168 7.88 -12.03 9.72
N CYS A 169 7.33 -12.76 8.75
CA CYS A 169 6.75 -12.16 7.55
C CYS A 169 5.57 -11.22 7.89
N ALA A 170 4.70 -11.62 8.81
CA ALA A 170 3.64 -10.75 9.31
C ALA A 170 4.19 -9.51 10.03
N GLY A 171 5.27 -9.64 10.82
CA GLY A 171 5.94 -8.49 11.44
C GLY A 171 6.42 -7.45 10.42
N VAL A 172 7.03 -7.91 9.32
CA VAL A 172 7.47 -7.03 8.21
C VAL A 172 6.28 -6.32 7.57
N PHE A 173 5.18 -7.04 7.31
CA PHE A 173 3.92 -6.47 6.79
C PHE A 173 3.45 -5.28 7.63
N ALA A 174 3.33 -5.48 8.95
CA ALA A 174 2.83 -4.43 9.85
C ALA A 174 3.75 -3.21 9.89
N SER A 175 5.06 -3.42 9.74
CA SER A 175 6.05 -2.34 9.63
C SER A 175 5.88 -1.55 8.34
N ASN A 176 5.75 -2.22 7.20
CA ASN A 176 5.60 -1.56 5.90
C ASN A 176 4.32 -0.72 5.82
N PHE A 177 3.18 -1.25 6.31
CA PHE A 177 1.94 -0.47 6.35
C PHE A 177 2.06 0.78 7.24
N ARG A 178 2.83 0.70 8.33
CA ARG A 178 3.11 1.86 9.18
C ARG A 178 3.95 2.89 8.45
N GLU A 179 4.98 2.46 7.72
CA GLU A 179 5.80 3.34 6.90
C GLU A 179 4.96 4.02 5.81
N THR A 180 4.17 3.26 5.05
CA THR A 180 3.23 3.79 4.04
C THR A 180 2.24 4.78 4.66
N SER A 181 1.70 4.49 5.85
CA SER A 181 0.84 5.42 6.58
C SER A 181 1.55 6.74 6.92
N ASN A 182 2.81 6.68 7.37
CA ASN A 182 3.59 7.88 7.67
C ASN A 182 3.84 8.70 6.39
N ARG A 183 4.19 8.04 5.28
CA ARG A 183 4.36 8.71 3.98
C ARG A 183 3.08 9.41 3.51
N VAL A 184 1.92 8.81 3.72
CA VAL A 184 0.61 9.44 3.42
C VAL A 184 0.39 10.70 4.27
N LEU A 185 0.77 10.67 5.54
CA LEU A 185 0.66 11.85 6.42
C LEU A 185 1.62 12.97 5.98
N ASP A 186 2.85 12.62 5.63
CA ASP A 186 3.85 13.57 5.12
C ASP A 186 3.39 14.19 3.79
N PHE A 187 2.89 13.35 2.87
CA PHE A 187 2.31 13.79 1.61
C PHE A 187 1.16 14.77 1.84
N ARG A 188 0.25 14.49 2.78
CA ARG A 188 -0.84 15.40 3.14
C ARG A 188 -0.30 16.76 3.59
N CYS A 189 0.72 16.79 4.44
CA CYS A 189 1.33 18.04 4.90
C CYS A 189 1.92 18.85 3.73
N LYS A 190 2.67 18.19 2.84
CA LYS A 190 3.24 18.83 1.64
C LYS A 190 2.16 19.34 0.69
N TRP A 191 1.10 18.57 0.48
CA TRP A 191 -0.04 18.97 -0.34
C TRP A 191 -0.73 20.22 0.21
N VAL A 192 -0.96 20.29 1.52
CA VAL A 192 -1.53 21.47 2.18
C VAL A 192 -0.61 22.70 2.00
N ALA A 193 0.70 22.52 2.13
CA ALA A 193 1.67 23.61 1.92
C ALA A 193 1.63 24.11 0.47
N HIS A 194 1.65 23.21 -0.51
CA HIS A 194 1.55 23.54 -1.94
C HIS A 194 0.24 24.25 -2.27
N ALA A 195 -0.88 23.80 -1.70
CA ALA A 195 -2.18 24.44 -1.89
C ALA A 195 -2.19 25.88 -1.35
N LYS A 196 -1.57 26.13 -0.20
CA LYS A 196 -1.44 27.49 0.37
C LYS A 196 -0.58 28.38 -0.52
N GLU A 197 0.57 27.88 -0.98
CA GLU A 197 1.47 28.60 -1.87
C GLU A 197 0.79 28.94 -3.20
N SER A 198 0.15 27.95 -3.83
CA SER A 198 -0.60 28.12 -5.07
C SER A 198 -1.73 29.13 -4.92
N ASN A 199 -2.46 29.10 -3.80
CA ASN A 199 -3.52 30.08 -3.54
C ASN A 199 -2.97 31.50 -3.37
N ALA A 200 -1.87 31.67 -2.63
CA ALA A 200 -1.23 32.98 -2.47
C ALA A 200 -0.75 33.55 -3.82
N TYR A 201 -0.16 32.69 -4.65
CA TYR A 201 0.26 33.06 -6.00
C TYR A 201 -0.94 33.50 -6.87
N LEU A 202 -2.03 32.73 -6.87
CA LEU A 202 -3.24 33.07 -7.63
C LEU A 202 -3.85 34.39 -7.19
N CYS A 203 -3.95 34.63 -5.88
CA CYS A 203 -4.42 35.93 -5.36
C CYS A 203 -3.55 37.09 -5.87
N SER A 204 -2.21 36.94 -5.81
CA SER A 204 -1.29 37.96 -6.30
C SER A 204 -1.44 38.22 -7.80
N GLU A 205 -1.62 37.19 -8.63
CA GLU A 205 -1.81 37.37 -10.07
C GLU A 205 -3.17 38.01 -10.39
N ILE A 206 -4.21 37.69 -9.62
CA ILE A 206 -5.53 38.35 -9.74
C ILE A 206 -5.41 39.84 -9.42
N ASP A 207 -4.74 40.21 -8.33
CA ASP A 207 -4.56 41.60 -7.93
C ASP A 207 -3.76 42.40 -8.98
N LYS A 208 -2.74 41.75 -9.56
CA LYS A 208 -1.95 42.32 -10.65
C LYS A 208 -2.79 42.52 -11.91
N LEU A 209 -3.52 41.49 -12.35
CA LEU A 209 -4.42 41.58 -13.51
C LEU A 209 -5.48 42.66 -13.30
N HIS A 210 -6.03 42.79 -12.10
CA HIS A 210 -6.98 43.84 -11.76
C HIS A 210 -6.37 45.23 -11.92
N SER A 211 -5.14 45.42 -11.43
CA SER A 211 -4.38 46.67 -11.57
C SER A 211 -4.09 47.00 -13.04
N ASP A 212 -3.71 46.00 -13.83
CA ASP A 212 -3.43 46.13 -15.26
C ASP A 212 -4.69 46.53 -16.05
N ILE A 213 -5.85 45.94 -15.73
CA ILE A 213 -7.14 46.29 -16.34
C ILE A 213 -7.52 47.75 -16.05
N ILE A 214 -7.35 48.21 -14.80
CA ILE A 214 -7.61 49.60 -14.41
C ILE A 214 -6.69 50.55 -15.19
N ALA A 215 -5.39 50.25 -15.23
CA ALA A 215 -4.40 51.06 -15.94
C ALA A 215 -4.71 51.13 -17.45
N ALA A 216 -5.05 50.00 -18.08
CA ALA A 216 -5.44 49.93 -19.47
C ALA A 216 -6.70 50.78 -19.75
N SER A 217 -7.71 50.68 -18.90
CA SER A 217 -8.95 51.46 -19.01
C SER A 217 -8.68 52.96 -18.94
N GLN A 218 -7.87 53.40 -17.97
CA GLN A 218 -7.48 54.81 -17.84
C GLN A 218 -6.68 55.31 -19.05
N SER A 219 -5.80 54.47 -19.60
CA SER A 219 -5.03 54.82 -20.80
C SER A 219 -5.92 54.99 -22.04
N GLN A 220 -6.98 54.19 -22.16
CA GLN A 220 -7.95 54.28 -23.25
C GLN A 220 -8.81 55.55 -23.14
N TYR A 221 -9.28 55.91 -21.94
CA TYR A 221 -9.98 57.17 -21.71
C TYR A 221 -9.12 58.38 -22.09
N ARG A 222 -7.85 58.40 -21.68
CA ARG A 222 -6.93 59.50 -22.05
C ARG A 222 -6.70 59.62 -23.55
N ARG A 223 -6.61 58.50 -24.29
CA ARG A 223 -6.49 58.51 -25.76
C ARG A 223 -7.74 59.12 -26.40
N ASN A 224 -8.92 58.72 -25.95
CA ASN A 224 -10.18 59.23 -26.48
C ASN A 224 -10.34 60.76 -26.22
N GLU A 225 -9.92 61.26 -25.07
CA GLU A 225 -9.91 62.70 -24.78
C GLU A 225 -8.96 63.49 -25.69
N SER A 226 -7.78 62.93 -26.00
CA SER A 226 -6.84 63.58 -26.92
C SER A 226 -7.31 63.61 -28.39
N GLU A 227 -8.15 62.66 -28.82
CA GLU A 227 -8.69 62.63 -30.20
C GLU A 227 -9.89 63.58 -30.39
N ILE A 228 -10.65 63.89 -29.33
CA ILE A 228 -11.77 64.86 -29.40
C ILE A 228 -11.23 66.30 -29.48
N HIS A 229 -9.99 66.54 -29.04
CA HIS A 229 -9.37 67.87 -29.07
C HIS A 229 -8.53 68.11 -30.34
N VAL A 230 -9.05 67.72 -31.51
CA VAL A 230 -8.53 68.25 -32.79
C VAL A 230 -9.10 69.66 -32.96
N PRO A 231 -8.27 70.72 -32.87
CA PRO A 231 -8.76 72.06 -33.09
C PRO A 231 -9.26 72.14 -34.53
N HIS A 232 -10.54 72.46 -34.67
CA HIS A 232 -11.13 72.88 -35.94
C HIS A 232 -10.46 74.20 -36.30
N SER A 233 -9.28 74.13 -36.90
CA SER A 233 -8.61 75.27 -37.50
C SER A 233 -9.51 75.73 -38.63
N SER A 234 -10.33 76.73 -38.32
CA SER A 234 -11.11 77.50 -39.27
C SER A 234 -10.17 77.95 -40.38
N GLU A 235 -10.27 77.31 -41.54
CA GLU A 235 -9.89 77.90 -42.81
C GLU A 235 -10.74 79.16 -43.00
N MET A 236 -10.25 80.29 -42.49
CA MET A 236 -10.69 81.58 -43.00
C MET A 236 -10.01 81.77 -44.36
N GLY A 237 -10.78 81.44 -45.40
CA GLY A 237 -10.53 81.88 -46.75
C GLY A 237 -10.50 83.41 -46.86
N ARG A 238 -9.45 83.87 -47.54
CA ARG A 238 -9.31 85.03 -48.44
C ARG A 238 -10.16 86.28 -48.19
#